data_AF-A0A7R8WPB3-F1
#
_entry.id   AF-A0A7R8WPB3-F1
#
_cell.length_a   1.000
_cell.length_b   1.000
_cell.length_c   1.000
_cell.angle_alpha   90.00
_cell.angle_beta   90.00
_cell.angle_gamma   90.00
#
_symmetry.space_group_name_H-M   'P 1'
#
loop_
_entity.id
_entity.type
_entity.pdbx_description
1 polymer ?
#
loop_
_entity_poly.entity_id
_entity_poly.type
_entity_poly.pdbx_seq_one_letter_code
_entity_poly.pdbx_strand_id
1 'polypeptide(L)'
;MGCQRRTLAGLKVWRINHKYNVLYVTGTAVPGEHGSFIYVHDCRIPNKRAKDMDNPPPFPTSYPEEGDEVPEDEFDPQIHQHDSPTITFPDDGMTHAAERVKKAKIAKKK
;
A
#
# COMPACT_ATOMS: atom_id res chain seq x y z
N MET A 1 -2.31 -10.27 -29.10
CA MET A 1 -2.60 -8.95 -29.69
C MET A 1 -3.62 -8.22 -28.83
N GLY A 2 -3.53 -6.88 -28.74
CA GLY A 2 -4.21 -6.02 -27.76
C GLY A 2 -5.71 -5.77 -28.01
N CYS A 3 -6.22 -4.63 -27.51
CA CYS A 3 -7.64 -4.22 -27.60
C CYS A 3 -8.65 -5.24 -27.04
N GLN A 4 -8.27 -5.98 -26.00
CA GLN A 4 -9.14 -6.90 -25.30
C GLN A 4 -9.35 -6.43 -23.87
N ARG A 5 -10.57 -6.63 -23.33
CA ARG A 5 -10.83 -6.43 -21.91
C ARG A 5 -9.92 -7.36 -21.10
N ARG A 6 -9.10 -6.77 -20.24
CA ARG A 6 -8.22 -7.49 -19.31
C ARG A 6 -8.49 -6.98 -17.90
N THR A 7 -8.55 -7.91 -16.95
CA THR A 7 -8.73 -7.60 -15.54
C THR A 7 -7.44 -7.96 -14.81
N LEU A 8 -6.86 -6.99 -14.12
CA LEU A 8 -5.79 -7.24 -13.16
C LEU A 8 -6.41 -7.44 -11.78
N ALA A 9 -6.00 -8.50 -11.08
CA ALA A 9 -6.55 -8.86 -9.78
C ALA A 9 -5.53 -8.72 -8.66
N GLY A 10 -6.01 -8.40 -7.46
CA GLY A 10 -5.19 -8.33 -6.26
C GLY A 10 -4.24 -7.13 -6.21
N LEU A 11 -4.66 -6.02 -6.80
CA LEU A 11 -4.01 -4.72 -6.68
C LEU A 11 -4.42 -4.08 -5.34
N LYS A 12 -3.43 -3.54 -4.61
CA LYS A 12 -3.63 -2.82 -3.35
C LYS A 12 -3.79 -1.32 -3.63
N VAL A 13 -4.72 -0.67 -2.94
CA VAL A 13 -4.85 0.81 -2.91
C VAL A 13 -3.91 1.33 -1.82
N TRP A 14 -3.08 2.31 -2.14
CA TRP A 14 -2.07 2.88 -1.25
C TRP A 14 -2.46 4.23 -0.66
N ARG A 15 -3.18 5.02 -1.46
CA ARG A 15 -3.66 6.35 -1.09
C ARG A 15 -4.99 6.61 -1.77
N ILE A 16 -5.88 7.30 -1.08
CA ILE A 16 -7.15 7.80 -1.60
C ILE A 16 -7.15 9.31 -1.42
N ASN A 17 -7.42 10.05 -2.48
CA ASN A 17 -7.65 11.49 -2.40
C ASN A 17 -9.15 11.78 -2.60
N HIS A 18 -9.81 12.26 -1.55
CA HIS A 18 -11.25 12.49 -1.54
C HIS A 18 -11.66 13.80 -2.24
N LYS A 19 -10.76 14.78 -2.33
CA LYS A 19 -11.02 16.06 -3.00
C LYS A 19 -11.09 15.94 -4.52
N TYR A 20 -10.21 15.13 -5.10
CA TYR A 20 -10.13 14.91 -6.55
C TYR A 20 -10.70 13.55 -6.98
N ASN A 21 -11.17 12.73 -6.04
CA ASN A 21 -11.65 11.37 -6.27
C ASN A 21 -10.62 10.48 -7.00
N VAL A 22 -9.36 10.55 -6.55
CA VAL A 22 -8.24 9.83 -7.18
C VAL A 22 -7.78 8.66 -6.31
N LEU A 23 -7.67 7.50 -6.93
CA LEU A 23 -7.16 6.28 -6.30
C LEU A 23 -5.74 5.99 -6.75
N TYR A 24 -4.82 5.80 -5.80
CA TYR A 24 -3.45 5.39 -6.08
C TYR A 24 -3.32 3.88 -5.87
N VAL A 25 -3.15 3.15 -6.96
CA VAL A 25 -3.17 1.69 -6.98
C VAL A 25 -1.78 1.13 -7.28
N THR A 26 -1.44 -0.02 -6.70
CA THR A 26 -0.16 -0.70 -6.95
C THR A 26 -0.01 -1.15 -8.41
N GLY A 27 1.21 -1.07 -8.96
CA GLY A 27 1.58 -1.62 -10.26
C GLY A 27 1.90 -0.59 -11.35
N THR A 28 2.59 -1.04 -12.39
CA THR A 28 3.17 -0.17 -13.43
C THR A 28 2.24 0.11 -14.61
N ALA A 29 1.17 -0.67 -14.81
CA ALA A 29 0.21 -0.42 -15.88
C ALA A 29 -1.14 -1.12 -15.62
N VAL A 30 -2.17 -0.33 -15.29
CA VAL A 30 -3.56 -0.77 -15.45
C VAL A 30 -3.81 -0.94 -16.96
N PRO A 31 -4.48 -2.02 -17.41
CA PRO A 31 -4.67 -2.27 -18.83
C PRO A 31 -5.50 -1.17 -19.47
N GLY A 32 -4.90 -0.45 -20.42
CA GLY A 32 -5.49 0.69 -21.10
C GLY A 32 -4.44 1.76 -21.37
N GLU A 33 -4.75 2.67 -22.28
CA GLU A 33 -3.98 3.90 -22.45
C GLU A 33 -4.42 4.94 -21.40
N HIS A 34 -3.60 5.96 -21.18
CA HIS A 34 -3.95 7.09 -20.32
C HIS A 34 -5.29 7.72 -20.76
N GLY A 35 -6.20 7.95 -19.80
CA GLY A 35 -7.55 8.47 -20.09
C GLY A 35 -8.58 7.42 -20.53
N SER A 36 -8.20 6.15 -20.64
CA SER A 36 -9.17 5.06 -20.89
C SER A 36 -10.10 4.85 -19.70
N PHE A 37 -11.36 4.51 -19.97
CA PHE A 37 -12.28 4.08 -18.92
C PHE A 37 -11.91 2.70 -18.38
N ILE A 38 -11.90 2.58 -17.05
CA ILE A 38 -11.58 1.35 -16.34
C ILE A 38 -12.76 0.89 -15.49
N TYR A 39 -12.80 -0.41 -15.21
CA TYR A 39 -13.83 -1.01 -14.35
C TYR A 39 -13.18 -1.50 -13.05
N VAL A 40 -13.41 -0.76 -11.96
CA VAL A 40 -12.89 -1.07 -10.62
C VAL A 40 -13.94 -1.83 -9.83
N HIS A 41 -13.52 -2.87 -9.13
CA HIS A 41 -14.36 -3.67 -8.25
C HIS A 41 -13.49 -4.35 -7.18
N ASP A 42 -14.13 -4.76 -6.09
CA ASP A 42 -13.45 -5.44 -5.00
C ASP A 42 -12.78 -6.75 -5.43
N CYS A 43 -11.66 -7.04 -4.78
CA CYS A 43 -10.87 -8.22 -5.09
C CYS A 43 -11.64 -9.51 -4.77
N ARG A 44 -11.73 -10.40 -5.76
CA ARG A 44 -12.38 -11.72 -5.59
C ARG A 44 -11.44 -12.79 -5.02
N ILE A 45 -10.14 -12.51 -4.88
CA ILE A 45 -9.16 -13.48 -4.36
C ILE A 45 -9.38 -13.66 -2.85
N PRO A 46 -9.74 -14.86 -2.35
CA PRO A 46 -10.13 -15.06 -0.95
C PRO A 46 -9.11 -14.58 0.08
N ASN A 47 -7.81 -14.76 -0.21
CA ASN A 47 -6.72 -14.37 0.69
C ASN A 47 -6.42 -12.88 0.71
N LYS A 48 -6.92 -12.12 -0.27
CA LYS A 48 -6.69 -10.67 -0.42
C LYS A 48 -7.95 -9.84 -0.20
N ARG A 49 -9.03 -10.47 0.25
CA ARG A 49 -10.22 -9.74 0.69
C ARG A 49 -9.92 -9.01 1.99
N ALA A 50 -10.56 -7.87 2.21
CA ALA A 50 -10.59 -7.23 3.51
C ALA A 50 -11.14 -8.26 4.51
N LYS A 51 -10.29 -8.69 5.44
CA LYS A 51 -10.66 -9.61 6.53
C LYS A 51 -10.87 -8.86 7.84
N ASP A 52 -10.42 -7.61 7.87
CA ASP A 52 -10.37 -6.80 9.08
C ASP A 52 -11.80 -6.41 9.46
N MET A 53 -12.29 -7.04 10.52
CA MET A 53 -13.60 -6.72 11.12
C MET A 53 -13.57 -5.35 11.81
N ASP A 54 -12.37 -4.86 12.11
CA ASP A 54 -12.16 -3.60 12.83
C ASP A 54 -12.37 -2.38 11.92
N ASN A 55 -12.17 -2.52 10.60
CA ASN A 55 -12.41 -1.45 9.63
C ASN A 55 -13.08 -2.00 8.35
N PRO A 56 -14.39 -2.31 8.40
CA PRO A 56 -15.11 -2.78 7.24
C PRO A 56 -15.34 -1.66 6.22
N PRO A 57 -15.38 -1.97 4.92
CA PRO A 57 -15.74 -0.98 3.91
C PRO A 57 -17.19 -0.50 4.10
N PRO A 58 -17.50 0.74 3.72
CA PRO A 58 -18.86 1.27 3.80
C PRO A 58 -19.81 0.47 2.91
N PHE A 59 -20.99 0.16 3.45
CA PHE A 59 -22.03 -0.58 2.74
C PHE A 59 -23.35 0.20 2.79
N PRO A 60 -24.08 0.36 1.67
CA PRO A 60 -23.79 -0.15 0.32
C PRO A 60 -22.71 0.63 -0.46
N THR A 61 -22.47 1.88 -0.09
CA THR A 61 -21.44 2.76 -0.64
C THR A 61 -21.13 3.86 0.37
N SER A 62 -20.05 4.63 0.18
CA SER A 62 -19.76 5.82 0.98
C SER A 62 -20.73 6.96 0.66
N TYR A 63 -21.41 7.50 1.67
CA TYR A 63 -22.26 8.68 1.56
C TYR A 63 -21.57 9.87 2.27
N PRO A 64 -21.00 10.83 1.53
CA PRO A 64 -20.28 11.94 2.14
C PRO A 64 -21.18 12.90 2.92
N GLU A 65 -22.50 12.87 2.67
CA GLU A 65 -23.49 13.73 3.34
C GLU A 65 -23.92 13.19 4.71
N GLU A 66 -23.77 11.88 4.95
CA GLU A 66 -24.23 11.20 6.17
C GLU A 66 -23.10 10.94 7.17
N GLY A 67 -21.85 11.11 6.76
CA GLY A 67 -20.66 10.81 7.55
C GLY A 67 -19.92 12.04 8.07
N ASP A 68 -18.92 11.79 8.93
CA ASP A 68 -17.96 12.80 9.36
C ASP A 68 -17.11 13.29 8.18
N GLU A 69 -16.54 14.50 8.30
CA GLU A 69 -15.61 15.05 7.32
C GLU A 69 -14.40 14.12 7.15
N VAL A 70 -14.30 13.50 5.97
CA VAL A 70 -13.19 12.61 5.60
C VAL A 70 -11.94 13.46 5.30
N PRO A 71 -10.74 13.05 5.76
CA PRO A 71 -9.50 13.76 5.42
C PRO A 71 -9.29 13.86 3.90
N GLU A 72 -8.57 14.90 3.44
CA GLU A 72 -8.28 15.10 2.01
C GLU A 72 -7.53 13.91 1.39
N ASP A 73 -6.55 13.39 2.13
CA ASP A 73 -5.76 12.22 1.74
C ASP A 73 -5.78 11.15 2.85
N GLU A 74 -6.23 9.96 2.48
CA GLU A 74 -6.13 8.76 3.30
C GLU A 74 -4.95 7.92 2.80
N PHE A 75 -4.06 7.50 3.71
CA PHE A 75 -2.83 6.77 3.41
C PHE A 75 -2.81 5.41 4.08
N ASP A 76 -2.29 4.40 3.39
CA ASP A 76 -2.01 3.10 3.99
C ASP A 76 -0.89 3.21 5.05
N PRO A 77 -0.97 2.51 6.19
CA PRO A 77 0.03 2.62 7.27
C PRO A 77 1.47 2.30 6.86
N GLN A 78 1.68 1.55 5.77
CA GLN A 78 3.01 1.19 5.29
C GLN A 78 3.62 2.27 4.38
N ILE A 79 2.85 3.27 3.95
CA ILE A 79 3.36 4.34 3.08
C ILE A 79 3.99 5.45 3.92
N HIS A 80 5.17 5.90 3.49
CA HIS A 80 5.81 7.07 4.07
C HIS A 80 5.13 8.33 3.53
N GLN A 81 4.60 9.16 4.43
CA GLN A 81 3.94 10.41 4.05
C GLN A 81 4.98 11.47 3.72
N HIS A 82 4.69 12.31 2.71
CA HIS A 82 5.63 13.34 2.26
C HIS A 82 5.94 14.40 3.31
N ASP A 83 5.01 14.64 4.24
CA ASP A 83 5.19 15.61 5.33
C ASP A 83 5.98 15.03 6.52
N SER A 84 6.13 13.70 6.56
CA SER A 84 6.83 13.03 7.65
C SER A 84 8.35 13.17 7.50
N PRO A 85 9.11 13.22 8.61
CA PRO A 85 10.55 13.41 8.55
C PRO A 85 11.23 12.28 7.78
N THR A 86 12.43 12.58 7.26
CA THR A 86 13.25 11.62 6.51
C THR A 86 13.52 10.38 7.36
N ILE A 87 13.40 9.21 6.74
CA ILE A 87 13.64 7.93 7.40
C ILE A 87 15.14 7.83 7.77
N THR A 88 15.43 7.75 9.06
CA THR A 88 16.77 7.51 9.59
C THR A 88 16.84 6.11 10.16
N PHE A 89 17.81 5.32 9.71
CA PHE A 89 18.10 4.01 10.31
C PHE A 89 19.17 4.19 11.41
N PRO A 90 18.89 3.85 12.67
CA PRO A 90 19.90 3.95 13.72
C PRO A 90 21.06 2.98 13.46
N ASP A 91 22.29 3.46 13.62
CA ASP A 91 23.54 2.69 13.42
C ASP A 91 23.73 1.53 14.43
N ASP A 92 22.86 1.44 15.44
CA ASP A 92 22.88 0.39 16.46
C ASP A 92 22.49 -1.00 15.91
N GLY A 93 21.98 -1.06 14.68
CA GLY A 93 21.73 -2.28 13.92
C GLY A 93 22.96 -2.70 13.13
N MET A 94 23.94 -3.30 13.80
CA MET A 94 24.98 -4.07 13.11
C MET A 94 24.32 -5.00 12.09
N THR A 95 24.70 -4.85 10.82
CA THR A 95 24.40 -5.88 9.82
C THR A 95 24.76 -7.24 10.41
N HIS A 96 23.97 -8.29 10.16
CA HIS A 96 24.33 -9.64 10.58
C HIS A 96 25.77 -10.04 10.19
N ALA A 97 26.34 -9.38 9.16
CA ALA A 97 27.74 -9.49 8.80
C ALA A 97 28.70 -8.95 9.89
N ALA A 98 28.45 -7.79 10.48
CA ALA A 98 29.27 -7.21 11.55
C ALA A 98 29.17 -8.03 12.86
N GLU A 99 28.01 -8.60 13.18
CA GLU A 99 27.87 -9.55 14.30
C GLU A 99 28.66 -10.85 14.08
N ARG A 100 28.64 -11.40 12.86
CA ARG A 100 29.44 -12.60 12.50
C ARG A 100 30.94 -12.35 12.65
N VAL A 101 31.41 -11.16 12.27
CA VAL A 101 32.82 -10.76 12.42
C VAL A 101 33.20 -10.62 13.90
N LYS A 102 32.32 -10.08 14.75
CA LYS A 102 32.54 -10.01 16.20
C LYS A 102 32.65 -11.41 16.83
N LYS A 103 31.75 -12.34 16.50
CA LYS A 103 31.79 -13.73 17.00
C LYS A 103 33.07 -14.47 16.57
N ALA A 104 33.51 -14.29 15.32
CA ALA A 104 34.75 -14.89 14.82
C ALA A 104 36.00 -14.36 15.53
N LYS A 105 36.02 -13.07 15.90
CA LYS A 105 37.12 -12.47 16.67
C LYS A 105 37.14 -12.93 18.13
N ILE A 106 35.98 -13.14 18.74
CA ILE A 106 35.85 -13.66 20.11
C ILE A 106 36.33 -15.12 20.20
N ALA A 107 36.03 -15.95 19.18
CA ALA A 107 36.46 -17.35 19.14
C ALA A 107 37.98 -17.55 18.99
N LYS A 108 38.71 -16.57 18.40
CA LYS A 108 40.17 -16.60 18.27
C LYS A 108 40.93 -16.14 19.53
N LYS A 109 40.23 -15.61 20.54
CA LYS A 109 40.84 -15.04 21.76
C LYS A 109 40.77 -16.01 22.96
N LYS A 110 40.16 -17.19 22.79
CA LYS A 110 40.29 -18.33 23.70
C LYS A 110 41.30 -19.31 23.11
#